data_AF-A0AAD7TJ52-F1
#
_entry.id   AF-A0AAD7TJ52-F1
#
_cell.length_a   1.000
_cell.length_b   1.000
_cell.length_c   1.000
_cell.angle_alpha   90.00
_cell.angle_beta   90.00
_cell.angle_gamma   90.00
#
_symmetry.space_group_name_H-M   'P 1'
#
loop_
_entity.id
_entity.type
_entity.pdbx_description
1 polymer ?
#
loop_
_entity_poly.entity_id
_entity_poly.type
_entity_poly.pdbx_seq_one_letter_code
_entity_poly.pdbx_strand_id
1 'polypeptide(L)'
;MPDIILRPTLSLSPGSEEWVTIHQAWHNVVEEYVARSLTYPSDTLVACAGLAEVFGRALGSDYLAGLWRDSLLHDLLWFIRPKRDGPKASSREYRAPSWSWAAIESSGSSLADGFSYGGVFSEDGESVSEELVDVVECAVTPEDPKLPFGAVTAGYLVLRATLLGPYEMCIDLFGRIVPMPTNDADPNGDVDSSWQARRPDMEQLGRIYRTFLDSHYDDDDEVAENLWLLPLVLQDQGDGYPRVQCLVVVPVPGEPNAPTSTALEGYTRVYRRIGYCSIQRSEHTLKLLDPLRKRADGQWGNIRTEIKLV
;
A
#
# COMPACT_ATOMS: atom_id res chain seq x y z
N MET A 1 -22.56 2.42 13.25
CA MET A 1 -21.41 2.96 14.01
C MET A 1 -21.34 2.27 15.37
N PRO A 2 -20.17 1.82 15.82
CA PRO A 2 -19.97 1.21 17.13
C PRO A 2 -20.29 2.17 18.29
N ASP A 3 -21.00 1.69 19.32
CA ASP A 3 -21.37 2.49 20.51
C ASP A 3 -20.16 3.06 21.27
N ILE A 4 -18.99 2.42 21.13
CA ILE A 4 -17.75 2.82 21.78
C ILE A 4 -17.19 4.15 21.23
N ILE A 5 -17.52 4.53 20.00
CA ILE A 5 -17.14 5.82 19.41
C ILE A 5 -17.73 6.99 20.22
N LEU A 6 -18.84 6.76 20.93
CA LEU A 6 -19.49 7.75 21.77
C LEU A 6 -18.98 7.76 23.22
N ARG A 7 -17.99 6.91 23.56
CA ARG A 7 -17.43 6.76 24.92
C ARG A 7 -15.93 7.13 24.95
N PRO A 8 -15.58 8.41 25.20
CA PRO A 8 -14.26 8.99 24.90
C PRO A 8 -13.14 8.68 25.91
N THR A 9 -13.25 7.62 26.73
CA THR A 9 -12.35 7.42 27.90
C THR A 9 -11.66 6.06 27.97
N LEU A 10 -11.77 5.21 26.96
CA LEU A 10 -11.08 3.91 26.95
C LEU A 10 -9.81 4.02 26.12
N SER A 11 -8.65 3.80 26.75
CA SER A 11 -7.43 3.52 26.00
C SER A 11 -7.56 2.14 25.36
N LEU A 12 -7.73 2.08 24.05
CA LEU A 12 -7.82 0.84 23.31
C LEU A 12 -6.42 0.22 23.22
N SER A 13 -6.29 -1.05 23.62
CA SER A 13 -5.05 -1.78 23.37
C SER A 13 -5.00 -2.21 21.90
N PRO A 14 -3.90 -1.97 21.17
CA PRO A 14 -3.75 -2.45 19.80
C PRO A 14 -4.07 -3.95 19.70
N GLY A 15 -4.90 -4.33 18.73
CA GLY A 15 -5.34 -5.70 18.52
C GLY A 15 -6.47 -6.21 19.43
N SER A 16 -7.04 -5.40 20.32
CA SER A 16 -8.29 -5.78 21.00
C SER A 16 -9.48 -5.81 20.02
N GLU A 17 -10.53 -6.52 20.39
CA GLU A 17 -11.77 -6.59 19.60
C GLU A 17 -12.34 -5.18 19.33
N GLU A 18 -12.31 -4.30 20.32
CA GLU A 18 -12.77 -2.93 20.18
C GLU A 18 -11.87 -2.10 19.27
N TRP A 19 -10.55 -2.27 19.37
CA TRP A 19 -9.58 -1.60 18.50
C TRP A 19 -9.81 -2.00 17.05
N VAL A 20 -9.95 -3.30 16.80
CA VAL A 20 -10.28 -3.87 15.49
C VAL A 20 -11.60 -3.31 14.96
N THR A 21 -12.64 -3.31 15.80
CA THR A 21 -13.98 -2.83 15.45
C THR A 21 -13.98 -1.36 15.03
N ILE A 22 -13.23 -0.50 15.74
CA ILE A 22 -13.19 0.94 15.43
C ILE A 22 -12.41 1.20 14.14
N HIS A 23 -11.28 0.53 13.92
CA HIS A 23 -10.52 0.66 12.67
C HIS A 23 -11.31 0.14 11.46
N GLN A 24 -12.00 -1.00 11.60
CA GLN A 24 -12.90 -1.50 10.55
C GLN A 24 -14.04 -0.52 10.28
N ALA A 25 -14.60 0.11 11.31
CA ALA A 25 -15.62 1.15 11.12
C ALA A 25 -15.07 2.38 10.38
N TRP A 26 -13.80 2.76 10.61
CA TRP A 26 -13.15 3.83 9.83
C TRP A 26 -12.96 3.41 8.38
N HIS A 27 -12.48 2.18 8.12
CA HIS A 27 -12.34 1.64 6.76
C HIS A 27 -13.67 1.67 6.01
N ASN A 28 -14.78 1.27 6.65
CA ASN A 28 -16.12 1.34 6.07
C ASN A 28 -16.55 2.78 5.73
N VAL A 29 -16.23 3.76 6.60
CA VAL A 29 -16.51 5.18 6.32
C VAL A 29 -15.75 5.65 5.08
N VAL A 30 -14.47 5.28 4.96
CA VAL A 30 -13.65 5.63 3.79
C VAL A 30 -14.18 4.93 2.53
N GLU A 31 -14.49 3.63 2.59
CA GLU A 31 -15.07 2.87 1.49
C GLU A 31 -16.37 3.52 1.00
N GLU A 32 -17.31 3.83 1.91
CA GLU A 32 -18.56 4.51 1.59
C GLU A 32 -18.37 5.93 1.05
N TYR A 33 -17.32 6.63 1.49
CA TYR A 33 -17.02 7.98 1.05
C TYR A 33 -16.44 7.98 -0.37
N VAL A 34 -15.37 7.19 -0.59
CA VAL A 34 -14.70 7.03 -1.90
C VAL A 34 -15.67 6.47 -2.94
N ALA A 35 -16.62 5.64 -2.50
CA ALA A 35 -17.69 5.13 -3.34
C ALA A 35 -18.56 6.22 -3.99
N ARG A 36 -18.68 7.40 -3.36
CA ARG A 36 -19.54 8.47 -3.84
C ARG A 36 -18.80 9.30 -4.90
N SER A 37 -19.51 9.69 -5.95
CA SER A 37 -18.97 10.64 -6.94
C SER A 37 -18.73 12.00 -6.27
N LEU A 38 -17.47 12.37 -6.07
CA LEU A 38 -17.11 13.67 -5.52
C LEU A 38 -17.18 14.74 -6.59
N THR A 39 -17.86 15.85 -6.28
CA THR A 39 -17.91 17.02 -7.16
C THR A 39 -16.57 17.77 -7.17
N TYR A 40 -15.86 17.76 -6.05
CA TYR A 40 -14.57 18.44 -5.86
C TYR A 40 -13.57 17.51 -5.18
N PRO A 41 -12.65 16.89 -5.94
CA PRO A 41 -11.67 15.95 -5.39
C PRO A 41 -10.70 16.56 -4.37
N SER A 42 -10.55 17.90 -4.34
CA SER A 42 -9.77 18.65 -3.34
C SER A 42 -10.35 18.57 -1.93
N ASP A 43 -11.67 18.35 -1.81
CA ASP A 43 -12.38 18.46 -0.53
C ASP A 43 -12.46 17.13 0.22
N THR A 44 -11.75 16.10 -0.27
CA THR A 44 -11.84 14.72 0.21
C THR A 44 -11.56 14.61 1.71
N LEU A 45 -10.42 15.10 2.17
CA LEU A 45 -10.06 15.06 3.61
C LEU A 45 -10.97 15.98 4.43
N VAL A 46 -11.29 17.17 3.91
CA VAL A 46 -12.14 18.15 4.58
C VAL A 46 -13.53 17.60 4.85
N ALA A 47 -14.12 16.87 3.91
CA ALA A 47 -15.44 16.28 4.05
C ALA A 47 -15.50 15.16 5.10
N CYS A 48 -14.38 14.45 5.31
CA CYS A 48 -14.26 13.43 6.34
C CYS A 48 -13.77 13.97 7.70
N ALA A 49 -13.30 15.22 7.77
CA ALA A 49 -12.62 15.78 8.94
C ALA A 49 -13.44 15.67 10.23
N GLY A 50 -14.75 15.93 10.17
CA GLY A 50 -15.62 15.83 11.34
C GLY A 50 -15.78 14.40 11.87
N LEU A 51 -15.80 13.39 10.98
CA LEU A 51 -15.78 11.99 11.38
C LEU A 51 -14.41 11.61 11.91
N ALA A 52 -13.34 11.98 11.20
CA ALA A 52 -11.97 11.73 11.63
C ALA A 52 -11.73 12.27 13.04
N GLU A 53 -12.18 13.47 13.39
CA GLU A 53 -12.06 14.01 14.74
C GLU A 53 -12.73 13.12 15.81
N VAL A 54 -13.90 12.57 15.50
CA VAL A 54 -14.62 11.66 16.40
C VAL A 54 -13.85 10.34 16.58
N PHE A 55 -13.35 9.75 15.49
CA PHE A 55 -12.53 8.54 15.53
C PHE A 55 -11.20 8.77 16.25
N GLY A 56 -10.53 9.90 15.99
CA GLY A 56 -9.27 10.26 16.63
C GLY A 56 -9.40 10.39 18.15
N ARG A 57 -10.53 10.91 18.65
CA ARG A 57 -10.82 10.90 20.10
C ARG A 57 -11.01 9.51 20.67
N ALA A 58 -11.67 8.61 19.93
CA ALA A 58 -11.92 7.24 20.38
C ALA A 58 -10.64 6.38 20.34
N LEU A 59 -9.83 6.54 19.29
CA LEU A 59 -8.58 5.82 19.09
C LEU A 59 -7.43 6.38 19.94
N GLY A 60 -7.44 7.68 20.23
CA GLY A 60 -6.29 8.35 20.85
C GLY A 60 -5.05 8.35 19.95
N SER A 61 -5.25 8.30 18.64
CA SER A 61 -4.22 8.12 17.62
C SER A 61 -4.09 9.36 16.72
N ASP A 62 -2.90 9.59 16.18
CA ASP A 62 -2.63 10.68 15.26
C ASP A 62 -3.25 10.39 13.89
N TYR A 63 -3.88 11.40 13.30
CA TYR A 63 -4.40 11.35 11.94
C TYR A 63 -3.36 11.79 10.92
N LEU A 64 -3.16 10.97 9.90
CA LEU A 64 -2.11 11.10 8.90
C LEU A 64 -2.76 11.10 7.51
N ALA A 65 -3.31 12.25 7.12
CA ALA A 65 -3.93 12.49 5.81
C ALA A 65 -4.87 11.35 5.37
N GLY A 66 -5.82 10.94 6.20
CA GLY A 66 -6.75 9.85 5.88
C GLY A 66 -6.48 8.53 6.61
N LEU A 67 -5.29 8.36 7.17
CA LEU A 67 -4.84 7.13 7.83
C LEU A 67 -4.61 7.37 9.33
N TRP A 68 -4.54 6.32 10.13
CA TRP A 68 -4.20 6.39 11.56
C TRP A 68 -2.79 5.89 11.84
N ARG A 69 -2.09 6.53 12.78
CA ARG A 69 -0.70 6.18 13.12
C ARG A 69 -0.57 4.76 13.70
N ASP A 70 -1.50 4.35 14.54
CA ASP A 70 -1.51 3.06 15.24
C ASP A 70 -1.90 1.88 14.34
N SER A 71 -2.58 2.12 13.21
CA SER A 71 -2.88 1.13 12.18
C SER A 71 -2.19 1.44 10.84
N LEU A 72 -1.14 2.26 10.82
CA LEU A 72 -0.63 2.85 9.58
C LEU A 72 -0.30 1.81 8.49
N LEU A 73 0.39 0.73 8.83
CA LEU A 73 0.78 -0.30 7.85
C LEU A 73 -0.43 -1.01 7.23
N HIS A 74 -1.49 -1.14 8.00
CA HIS A 74 -2.75 -1.78 7.67
C HIS A 74 -3.64 -0.84 6.83
N ASP A 75 -3.71 0.43 7.23
CA ASP A 75 -4.37 1.52 6.50
C ASP A 75 -3.73 1.80 5.14
N LEU A 76 -2.43 1.53 4.97
CA LEU A 76 -1.75 1.62 3.68
C LEU A 76 -2.20 0.54 2.68
N LEU A 77 -2.87 -0.53 3.11
CA LEU A 77 -3.24 -1.65 2.24
C LEU A 77 -4.54 -1.45 1.46
N TRP A 78 -5.01 -0.20 1.31
CA TRP A 78 -6.13 0.11 0.43
C TRP A 78 -5.78 -0.22 -1.04
N PHE A 79 -6.78 -0.54 -1.85
CA PHE A 79 -6.64 -0.76 -3.29
C PHE A 79 -7.97 -0.51 -4.02
N ILE A 80 -7.91 -0.35 -5.35
CA ILE A 80 -9.10 -0.20 -6.20
C ILE A 80 -9.18 -1.40 -7.14
N ARG A 81 -10.28 -2.15 -7.10
CA ARG A 81 -10.56 -3.19 -8.09
C ARG A 81 -10.89 -2.54 -9.43
N PRO A 82 -10.23 -2.96 -10.53
CA PRO A 82 -10.50 -2.41 -11.85
C PRO A 82 -11.94 -2.66 -12.27
N LYS A 83 -12.62 -1.61 -12.75
CA LYS A 83 -13.81 -1.71 -13.60
C LYS A 83 -13.39 -1.62 -15.07
N ARG A 84 -14.29 -1.95 -16.00
CA ARG A 84 -14.06 -1.84 -17.45
C ARG A 84 -13.60 -0.44 -17.88
N ASP A 85 -14.00 0.59 -17.13
CA ASP A 85 -13.49 1.96 -17.22
C ASP A 85 -12.68 2.22 -15.93
N GLY A 86 -11.36 2.08 -15.99
CA GLY A 86 -10.48 2.25 -14.83
C GLY A 86 -10.49 3.68 -14.26
N PRO A 87 -9.92 3.90 -13.07
CA PRO A 87 -9.75 5.25 -12.51
C PRO A 87 -8.90 6.10 -13.45
N LYS A 88 -9.37 7.27 -13.90
CA LYS A 88 -8.55 8.12 -14.80
C LYS A 88 -7.33 8.67 -14.07
N ALA A 89 -6.26 8.93 -14.82
CA ALA A 89 -5.03 9.50 -14.30
C ALA A 89 -5.31 10.72 -13.40
N SER A 90 -4.67 10.74 -12.24
CA SER A 90 -4.75 11.85 -11.28
C SER A 90 -4.42 13.18 -11.96
N SER A 91 -5.25 14.18 -11.71
CA SER A 91 -4.92 15.60 -11.87
C SER A 91 -3.53 15.89 -11.29
N ARG A 92 -2.80 16.80 -11.96
CA ARG A 92 -1.41 17.17 -11.61
C ARG A 92 -1.30 17.98 -10.31
N GLU A 93 -2.42 18.34 -9.69
CA GLU A 93 -2.45 19.19 -8.51
C GLU A 93 -2.31 18.36 -7.23
N TYR A 94 -1.46 18.82 -6.31
CA TYR A 94 -1.22 18.15 -5.03
C TYR A 94 -2.45 18.29 -4.13
N ARG A 95 -2.92 17.18 -3.56
CA ARG A 95 -4.08 17.13 -2.64
C ARG A 95 -3.77 16.37 -1.35
N ALA A 96 -3.04 15.27 -1.50
CA ALA A 96 -2.56 14.44 -0.40
C ALA A 96 -1.30 13.69 -0.86
N PRO A 97 -0.48 13.16 0.07
CA PRO A 97 0.65 12.29 -0.26
C PRO A 97 0.20 11.05 -1.04
N SER A 98 1.03 10.49 -1.93
CA SER A 98 0.59 9.39 -2.81
C SER A 98 0.15 8.12 -2.08
N TRP A 99 0.60 7.94 -0.84
CA TRP A 99 0.24 6.81 0.01
C TRP A 99 -1.13 6.95 0.71
N SER A 100 -1.72 8.15 0.67
CA SER A 100 -3.07 8.41 1.16
C SER A 100 -4.12 8.03 0.11
N TRP A 101 -5.23 7.42 0.55
CA TRP A 101 -6.39 7.16 -0.31
C TRP A 101 -7.01 8.45 -0.87
N ALA A 102 -6.79 9.60 -0.20
CA ALA A 102 -7.28 10.90 -0.64
C ALA A 102 -6.50 11.50 -1.83
N ALA A 103 -5.38 10.87 -2.23
CA ALA A 103 -4.63 11.26 -3.42
C ALA A 103 -5.31 10.85 -4.73
N ILE A 104 -6.26 9.89 -4.68
CA ILE A 104 -6.94 9.36 -5.86
C ILE A 104 -7.96 10.37 -6.41
N GLU A 105 -8.17 10.36 -7.72
CA GLU A 105 -9.24 11.13 -8.37
C GLU A 105 -10.43 10.23 -8.73
N SER A 106 -11.60 10.49 -8.14
CA SER A 106 -12.85 9.83 -8.50
C SER A 106 -13.47 10.50 -9.73
N SER A 107 -12.95 10.25 -10.92
CA SER A 107 -13.45 10.89 -12.14
C SER A 107 -14.78 10.29 -12.61
N GLY A 108 -15.91 10.75 -12.07
CA GLY A 108 -17.26 10.67 -12.67
C GLY A 108 -17.92 9.29 -12.83
N SER A 109 -17.17 8.19 -12.95
CA SER A 109 -17.67 6.83 -12.80
C SER A 109 -17.54 6.44 -11.33
N SER A 110 -18.65 6.02 -10.74
CA SER A 110 -18.71 5.67 -9.33
C SER A 110 -17.66 4.59 -8.98
N LEU A 111 -16.66 4.96 -8.18
CA LEU A 111 -15.74 4.02 -7.53
C LEU A 111 -16.48 3.08 -6.55
N ALA A 112 -17.81 3.22 -6.41
CA ALA A 112 -18.69 2.55 -5.44
C ALA A 112 -18.58 1.05 -5.24
N ASP A 113 -17.90 0.32 -6.13
CA ASP A 113 -17.78 -1.13 -6.01
C ASP A 113 -16.31 -1.62 -6.05
N GLY A 114 -15.34 -0.70 -5.99
CA GLY A 114 -13.93 -1.00 -6.26
C GLY A 114 -12.97 -0.83 -5.09
N PHE A 115 -13.16 0.19 -4.25
CA PHE A 115 -12.22 0.51 -3.17
C PHE A 115 -12.38 -0.49 -2.00
N SER A 116 -11.27 -1.02 -1.49
CA SER A 116 -11.26 -1.90 -0.33
C SER A 116 -9.86 -1.97 0.30
N TYR A 117 -9.75 -2.53 1.51
CA TYR A 117 -8.49 -2.79 2.18
C TYR A 117 -8.06 -4.26 2.08
N GLY A 118 -6.75 -4.50 2.06
CA GLY A 118 -6.15 -5.83 1.94
C GLY A 118 -6.36 -6.74 3.16
N GLY A 119 -7.59 -7.20 3.39
CA GLY A 119 -7.95 -8.27 4.35
C GLY A 119 -7.61 -7.98 5.82
N VAL A 120 -7.47 -6.72 6.18
CA VAL A 120 -6.63 -6.22 7.26
C VAL A 120 -7.15 -6.57 8.67
N PHE A 121 -8.48 -6.60 8.85
CA PHE A 121 -9.12 -6.78 10.14
C PHE A 121 -10.19 -7.86 10.02
N SER A 122 -9.81 -9.14 10.19
CA SER A 122 -10.78 -10.24 10.21
C SER A 122 -11.44 -10.33 11.59
N GLU A 123 -12.77 -10.40 11.63
CA GLU A 123 -13.55 -10.59 12.87
C GLU A 123 -13.26 -11.95 13.54
N ASP A 124 -12.72 -12.90 12.79
CA ASP A 124 -12.59 -14.30 13.23
C ASP A 124 -11.48 -14.54 14.26
N GLY A 125 -10.63 -13.53 14.55
CA GLY A 125 -9.57 -13.62 15.56
C GLY A 125 -8.44 -14.64 15.28
N GLU A 126 -8.55 -15.41 14.20
CA GLU A 126 -7.57 -16.43 13.79
C GLU A 126 -6.49 -15.91 12.83
N SER A 127 -6.69 -14.72 12.24
CA SER A 127 -5.70 -14.15 11.32
C SER A 127 -4.47 -13.64 12.05
N VAL A 128 -3.29 -14.06 11.57
CA VAL A 128 -2.00 -13.59 12.07
C VAL A 128 -1.39 -12.66 11.04
N SER A 129 -0.98 -11.48 11.49
CA SER A 129 -0.30 -10.46 10.69
C SER A 129 1.11 -10.25 11.25
N GLU A 130 2.14 -10.44 10.43
CA GLU A 130 3.53 -10.11 10.75
C GLU A 130 3.96 -8.89 9.93
N GLU A 131 4.41 -7.85 10.61
CA GLU A 131 4.97 -6.65 9.99
C GLU A 131 6.36 -6.94 9.40
N LEU A 132 6.53 -6.63 8.12
CA LEU A 132 7.77 -6.84 7.36
C LEU A 132 8.61 -5.56 7.24
N VAL A 133 8.13 -4.45 7.79
CA VAL A 133 8.67 -3.09 7.66
C VAL A 133 8.67 -2.39 9.02
N ASP A 134 9.63 -1.48 9.25
CA ASP A 134 9.55 -0.56 10.40
C ASP A 134 9.13 0.83 9.91
N VAL A 135 8.17 1.44 10.59
CA VAL A 135 7.87 2.86 10.40
C VAL A 135 8.92 3.69 11.12
N VAL A 136 9.76 4.39 10.36
CA VAL A 136 10.81 5.26 10.92
C VAL A 136 10.22 6.62 11.26
N GLU A 137 9.46 7.19 10.33
CA GLU A 137 8.87 8.52 10.49
C GLU A 137 7.62 8.66 9.62
N CYS A 138 6.61 9.37 10.10
CA CYS A 138 5.47 9.77 9.29
C CYS A 138 4.99 11.16 9.73
N ALA A 139 4.92 12.07 8.77
CA ALA A 139 4.55 13.46 8.99
C ALA A 139 3.63 13.98 7.89
N VAL A 140 2.68 14.82 8.27
CA VAL A 140 1.77 15.54 7.38
C VAL A 140 1.74 17.00 7.80
N THR A 141 1.58 17.91 6.84
CA THR A 141 1.46 19.35 7.08
C THR A 141 0.04 19.78 6.75
N PRO A 142 -0.81 20.04 7.76
CA PRO A 142 -2.14 20.60 7.54
C PRO A 142 -2.05 21.95 6.82
N GLU A 143 -3.04 22.23 5.98
CA GLU A 143 -3.19 23.56 5.35
C GLU A 143 -3.52 24.64 6.40
N ASP A 144 -4.41 24.32 7.35
CA ASP A 144 -4.69 25.13 8.53
C ASP A 144 -4.36 24.31 9.80
N PRO A 145 -3.41 24.77 10.64
CA PRO A 145 -3.09 24.11 11.92
C PRO A 145 -4.30 23.94 12.87
N LYS A 146 -5.37 24.72 12.69
CA LYS A 146 -6.63 24.59 13.46
C LYS A 146 -7.52 23.46 12.95
N LEU A 147 -7.25 22.94 11.75
CA LEU A 147 -7.99 21.86 11.11
C LEU A 147 -7.06 20.66 10.86
N PRO A 148 -6.56 20.00 11.93
CA PRO A 148 -5.56 18.92 11.80
C PRO A 148 -6.08 17.68 11.07
N PHE A 149 -7.40 17.52 10.92
CA PHE A 149 -8.04 16.45 10.16
C PHE A 149 -8.47 16.88 8.74
N GLY A 150 -8.16 18.11 8.34
CA GLY A 150 -8.60 18.71 7.08
C GLY A 150 -7.59 18.53 5.93
N ALA A 151 -7.57 19.50 5.03
CA ALA A 151 -6.65 19.52 3.89
C ALA A 151 -5.18 19.57 4.34
N VAL A 152 -4.30 19.00 3.51
CA VAL A 152 -2.85 18.96 3.74
C VAL A 152 -2.11 19.54 2.55
N THR A 153 -0.97 20.17 2.82
CA THR A 153 -0.10 20.79 1.81
C THR A 153 1.17 19.99 1.54
N ALA A 154 1.51 19.06 2.45
CA ALA A 154 2.63 18.15 2.31
C ALA A 154 2.45 16.93 3.21
N GLY A 155 3.17 15.85 2.92
CA GLY A 155 3.35 14.74 3.83
C GLY A 155 4.34 13.73 3.28
N TYR A 156 4.97 12.97 4.17
CA TYR A 156 5.88 11.90 3.82
C TYR A 156 5.87 10.80 4.85
N LEU A 157 6.26 9.61 4.40
CA LEU A 157 6.38 8.42 5.22
C LEU A 157 7.74 7.77 4.94
N VAL A 158 8.58 7.64 5.98
CA VAL A 158 9.85 6.93 5.92
C VAL A 158 9.69 5.54 6.51
N LEU A 159 9.97 4.54 5.69
CA LEU A 159 9.91 3.13 6.02
C LEU A 159 11.30 2.52 5.94
N ARG A 160 11.65 1.66 6.89
CA ARG A 160 12.82 0.81 6.82
C ARG A 160 12.39 -0.58 6.37
N ALA A 161 12.65 -0.90 5.11
CA ALA A 161 12.13 -2.11 4.48
C ALA A 161 13.10 -2.70 3.44
N THR A 162 12.82 -3.94 3.06
CA THR A 162 13.46 -4.60 1.92
C THR A 162 12.60 -4.37 0.68
N LEU A 163 13.14 -3.72 -0.34
CA LEU A 163 12.47 -3.56 -1.63
C LEU A 163 12.72 -4.78 -2.51
N LEU A 164 11.68 -5.22 -3.22
CA LEU A 164 11.78 -6.27 -4.24
C LEU A 164 11.69 -5.62 -5.62
N GLY A 165 12.57 -6.00 -6.55
CA GLY A 165 12.60 -5.49 -7.92
C GLY A 165 14.01 -5.11 -8.39
N PRO A 166 14.13 -4.45 -9.56
CA PRO A 166 13.03 -3.92 -10.37
C PRO A 166 12.22 -5.00 -11.12
N TYR A 167 10.93 -4.72 -11.32
CA TYR A 167 10.00 -5.53 -12.11
C TYR A 167 9.54 -4.76 -13.36
N GLU A 168 9.23 -5.53 -14.40
CA GLU A 168 8.40 -5.11 -15.52
C GLU A 168 6.96 -5.53 -15.25
N MET A 169 6.00 -4.68 -15.64
CA MET A 169 4.59 -5.05 -15.56
C MET A 169 4.18 -5.82 -16.81
N CYS A 170 3.46 -6.92 -16.60
CA CYS A 170 2.80 -7.67 -17.65
C CYS A 170 1.30 -7.75 -17.39
N ILE A 171 0.52 -7.88 -18.46
CA ILE A 171 -0.92 -8.15 -18.37
C ILE A 171 -1.14 -9.60 -18.81
N ASP A 172 -1.88 -10.36 -18.01
CA ASP A 172 -2.23 -11.73 -18.34
C ASP A 172 -3.44 -11.82 -19.28
N LEU A 173 -3.78 -13.05 -19.70
CA LEU A 173 -4.89 -13.31 -20.63
C LEU A 173 -6.28 -12.90 -20.09
N PHE A 174 -6.39 -12.58 -18.79
CA PHE A 174 -7.62 -12.14 -18.13
C PHE A 174 -7.59 -10.65 -17.77
N GLY A 175 -6.56 -9.91 -18.22
CA GLY A 175 -6.41 -8.48 -17.92
C GLY A 175 -5.85 -8.18 -16.53
N ARG A 176 -5.30 -9.18 -15.82
CA ARG A 176 -4.69 -8.98 -14.49
C ARG A 176 -3.24 -8.54 -14.63
N ILE A 177 -2.83 -7.63 -13.76
CA ILE A 177 -1.47 -7.09 -13.73
C ILE A 177 -0.58 -8.03 -12.92
N VAL A 178 0.52 -8.46 -13.54
CA VAL A 178 1.50 -9.38 -12.98
C VAL A 178 2.89 -8.72 -13.02
N PRO A 179 3.53 -8.46 -11.87
CA PRO A 179 4.93 -8.04 -11.81
C PRO A 179 5.83 -9.19 -12.23
N MET A 180 6.64 -8.97 -13.26
CA MET A 180 7.61 -9.94 -13.78
C MET A 180 9.03 -9.44 -13.49
N PRO A 181 9.90 -10.24 -12.86
CA PRO A 181 11.28 -9.81 -12.57
C PRO A 181 11.98 -9.40 -13.88
N THR A 182 12.67 -8.26 -13.86
CA THR A 182 13.58 -7.90 -14.95
C THR A 182 14.77 -8.86 -14.98
N ASN A 183 15.41 -9.02 -16.14
CA ASN A 183 16.59 -9.90 -16.29
C ASN A 183 17.70 -9.54 -15.27
N ASP A 184 17.84 -8.27 -14.88
CA ASP A 184 18.88 -7.82 -13.94
C ASP A 184 18.50 -8.03 -12.45
N ALA A 185 17.23 -8.34 -12.14
CA ALA A 185 16.72 -8.49 -10.79
C ALA A 185 16.69 -9.95 -10.28
N ASP A 186 17.16 -10.93 -11.07
CA ASP A 186 17.24 -12.33 -10.60
C ASP A 186 18.39 -12.50 -9.58
N PRO A 187 18.09 -12.81 -8.31
CA PRO A 187 19.12 -13.02 -7.28
C PRO A 187 20.06 -14.20 -7.57
N ASN A 188 19.81 -15.02 -8.59
CA ASN A 188 20.66 -16.16 -8.95
C ASN A 188 21.56 -15.92 -10.18
N GLY A 189 21.38 -14.80 -10.92
CA GLY A 189 22.05 -14.62 -12.21
C GLY A 189 21.72 -15.73 -13.23
N ASP A 190 20.60 -16.42 -13.01
CA ASP A 190 20.17 -17.63 -13.71
C ASP A 190 18.96 -17.28 -14.57
N VAL A 191 19.04 -16.12 -15.23
CA VAL A 191 18.26 -15.78 -16.42
C VAL A 191 18.73 -16.64 -17.61
N ASP A 192 19.18 -17.87 -17.36
CA ASP A 192 19.00 -18.84 -18.41
C ASP A 192 17.50 -18.85 -18.68
N SER A 193 17.19 -18.81 -19.95
CA SER A 193 15.93 -19.05 -20.63
C SER A 193 14.86 -19.86 -19.88
N SER A 194 15.13 -20.57 -18.79
CA SER A 194 14.22 -21.31 -17.92
C SER A 194 12.97 -20.57 -17.42
N TRP A 195 12.98 -19.33 -16.89
CA TRP A 195 11.74 -18.66 -16.44
C TRP A 195 10.89 -18.15 -17.62
N GLN A 196 11.54 -17.60 -18.64
CA GLN A 196 10.89 -17.19 -19.89
C GLN A 196 10.45 -18.39 -20.76
N ALA A 197 11.13 -19.53 -20.69
CA ALA A 197 10.81 -20.78 -21.40
C ALA A 197 9.85 -21.67 -20.61
N ARG A 198 9.76 -21.51 -19.30
CA ARG A 198 8.73 -22.16 -18.46
C ARG A 198 7.44 -21.36 -18.36
N ARG A 199 7.38 -20.13 -18.94
CA ARG A 199 6.28 -19.14 -18.80
C ARG A 199 5.18 -19.71 -17.93
N PRO A 200 5.30 -19.61 -16.59
CA PRO A 200 4.30 -20.19 -15.71
C PRO A 200 2.96 -19.73 -16.23
N ASP A 201 2.02 -20.66 -16.34
CA ASP A 201 0.73 -20.41 -16.99
C ASP A 201 0.21 -19.04 -16.52
N MET A 202 -0.02 -18.13 -17.47
CA MET A 202 -0.43 -16.76 -17.17
C MET A 202 -1.72 -16.76 -16.32
N GLU A 203 -2.54 -17.80 -16.44
CA GLU A 203 -3.67 -18.03 -15.54
C GLU A 203 -3.23 -18.24 -14.09
N GLN A 204 -2.21 -19.07 -13.86
CA GLN A 204 -1.65 -19.38 -12.55
C GLN A 204 -0.95 -18.17 -11.92
N LEU A 205 -0.24 -17.36 -12.72
CA LEU A 205 0.44 -16.15 -12.25
C LEU A 205 -0.55 -15.11 -11.70
N GLY A 206 -1.65 -14.84 -12.40
CA GLY A 206 -2.66 -13.92 -11.87
C GLY A 206 -3.50 -14.48 -10.70
N ARG A 207 -3.28 -15.75 -10.30
CA ARG A 207 -3.79 -16.28 -9.01
C ARG A 207 -2.80 -16.01 -7.87
N ILE A 208 -1.51 -16.07 -8.17
CA ILE A 208 -0.41 -15.79 -7.24
C ILE A 208 -0.35 -14.30 -6.92
N TYR A 209 -0.38 -13.47 -7.96
CA TYR A 209 -0.36 -12.02 -7.85
C TYR A 209 -1.75 -11.44 -8.00
N ARG A 210 -2.15 -10.59 -7.06
CA ARG A 210 -3.31 -9.71 -7.21
C ARG A 210 -2.83 -8.28 -7.13
N THR A 211 -2.60 -7.69 -8.30
CA THR A 211 -2.06 -6.33 -8.42
C THR A 211 -3.15 -5.38 -8.90
N PHE A 212 -3.24 -4.24 -8.24
CA PHE A 212 -4.21 -3.19 -8.50
C PHE A 212 -3.46 -1.86 -8.52
N LEU A 213 -3.58 -1.10 -9.61
CA LEU A 213 -2.97 0.23 -9.69
C LEU A 213 -3.97 1.31 -9.30
N ASP A 214 -3.45 2.39 -8.75
CA ASP A 214 -4.24 3.52 -8.24
C ASP A 214 -4.80 4.39 -9.38
N SER A 215 -4.24 4.28 -10.58
CA SER A 215 -4.70 4.93 -11.81
C SER A 215 -4.66 3.97 -13.01
N HIS A 216 -5.53 4.20 -13.99
CA HIS A 216 -5.49 3.60 -15.31
C HIS A 216 -4.32 4.21 -16.07
N TYR A 217 -3.37 3.38 -16.46
CA TYR A 217 -2.35 3.72 -17.44
C TYR A 217 -2.96 3.34 -18.79
N ASP A 218 -3.10 4.31 -19.70
CA ASP A 218 -3.57 4.01 -21.04
C ASP A 218 -2.54 3.07 -21.69
N ASP A 219 -3.01 2.12 -22.51
CA ASP A 219 -2.19 1.08 -23.18
C ASP A 219 -1.01 1.64 -24.02
N ASP A 220 -0.94 2.96 -24.22
CA ASP A 220 0.08 3.69 -24.97
C ASP A 220 1.21 4.29 -24.09
N ASP A 221 1.03 4.39 -22.78
CA ASP A 221 2.11 4.78 -21.87
C ASP A 221 3.00 3.56 -21.63
N GLU A 222 4.26 3.60 -22.08
CA GLU A 222 5.35 2.70 -21.69
C GLU A 222 5.18 2.27 -20.23
N VAL A 223 4.58 1.10 -20.01
CA VAL A 223 4.16 0.69 -18.68
C VAL A 223 5.43 0.55 -17.85
N ALA A 224 5.54 1.43 -16.85
CA ALA A 224 6.70 1.71 -16.01
C ALA A 224 7.76 0.58 -15.98
N GLU A 225 8.76 0.70 -16.84
CA GLU A 225 10.05 0.08 -16.58
C GLU A 225 10.51 0.59 -15.20
N ASN A 226 10.92 -0.31 -14.30
CA ASN A 226 11.39 -0.02 -12.92
C ASN A 226 10.31 0.10 -11.84
N LEU A 227 9.30 -0.78 -11.86
CA LEU A 227 8.39 -0.96 -10.72
C LEU A 227 9.06 -1.72 -9.59
N TRP A 228 8.76 -1.34 -8.36
CA TRP A 228 9.23 -2.03 -7.15
C TRP A 228 8.04 -2.45 -6.30
N LEU A 229 8.19 -3.60 -5.65
CA LEU A 229 7.26 -4.06 -4.62
C LEU A 229 7.86 -3.74 -3.26
N LEU A 230 7.06 -3.12 -2.41
CA LEU A 230 7.39 -2.77 -1.04
C LEU A 230 6.52 -3.60 -0.09
N PRO A 231 7.00 -4.77 0.37
CA PRO A 231 6.29 -5.62 1.32
C PRO A 231 6.08 -4.90 2.65
N LEU A 232 4.82 -4.87 3.12
CA LEU A 232 4.47 -4.28 4.40
C LEU A 232 4.13 -5.34 5.44
N VAL A 233 3.30 -6.32 5.05
CA VAL A 233 2.71 -7.28 5.98
C VAL A 233 2.69 -8.67 5.36
N LEU A 234 3.08 -9.69 6.13
CA LEU A 234 2.79 -11.09 5.86
C LEU A 234 1.52 -11.46 6.63
N GLN A 235 0.51 -11.90 5.90
CA GLN A 235 -0.80 -12.19 6.44
C GLN A 235 -1.14 -13.67 6.25
N ASP A 236 -1.51 -14.35 7.32
CA ASP A 236 -2.07 -15.70 7.29
C ASP A 236 -3.52 -15.64 7.75
N GLN A 237 -4.43 -16.11 6.91
CA GLN A 237 -5.88 -16.13 7.16
C GLN A 237 -6.35 -17.52 7.62
N GLY A 238 -5.44 -18.46 7.89
CA GLY A 238 -5.79 -19.84 8.24
C GLY A 238 -6.27 -20.68 7.04
N ASP A 239 -6.25 -20.12 5.83
CA ASP A 239 -6.61 -20.82 4.58
C ASP A 239 -5.47 -21.69 4.00
N GLY A 240 -4.31 -21.69 4.67
CA GLY A 240 -3.10 -22.41 4.25
C GLY A 240 -2.28 -21.70 3.17
N TYR A 241 -2.67 -20.49 2.77
CA TYR A 241 -2.04 -19.72 1.71
C TYR A 241 -1.68 -18.30 2.18
N PRO A 242 -0.67 -18.15 3.06
CA PRO A 242 -0.29 -16.84 3.57
C PRO A 242 0.13 -15.91 2.43
N ARG A 243 -0.21 -14.63 2.54
CA ARG A 243 -0.04 -13.61 1.52
C ARG A 243 0.86 -12.49 2.01
N VAL A 244 1.79 -12.07 1.17
CA VAL A 244 2.58 -10.86 1.39
C VAL A 244 1.85 -9.69 0.73
N GLN A 245 1.42 -8.73 1.55
CA GLN A 245 0.78 -7.51 1.11
C GLN A 245 1.84 -6.44 0.87
N CYS A 246 1.86 -5.91 -0.34
CA CYS A 246 2.88 -4.98 -0.82
C CYS A 246 2.24 -3.70 -1.34
N LEU A 247 2.94 -2.57 -1.17
CA LEU A 247 2.72 -1.41 -2.03
C LEU A 247 3.47 -1.62 -3.35
N VAL A 248 2.88 -1.11 -4.41
CA VAL A 248 3.53 -0.96 -5.70
C VAL A 248 4.05 0.47 -5.78
N VAL A 249 5.36 0.62 -5.97
CA VAL A 249 6.02 1.92 -5.92
C VAL A 249 6.97 2.12 -7.11
N VAL A 250 7.13 3.38 -7.51
CA VAL A 250 8.08 3.79 -8.56
C VAL A 250 9.01 4.87 -8.02
N PRO A 251 10.29 4.88 -8.43
CA PRO A 251 11.22 5.93 -8.03
C PRO A 251 10.77 7.29 -8.58
N VAL A 252 10.95 8.35 -7.80
CA VAL A 252 10.64 9.72 -8.26
C VAL A 252 11.80 10.23 -9.12
N PRO A 253 11.58 10.62 -10.40
CA PRO A 253 12.66 11.11 -11.27
C PRO A 253 13.36 12.36 -10.71
N GLY A 254 14.68 12.42 -10.85
CA GLY A 254 15.49 13.58 -10.41
C GLY A 254 15.91 13.57 -8.93
N GLU A 255 15.36 12.67 -8.12
CA GLU A 255 15.85 12.34 -6.78
C GLU A 255 16.98 11.28 -6.86
N PRO A 256 17.91 11.20 -5.90
CA PRO A 256 19.08 10.32 -5.99
C PRO A 256 18.69 8.83 -5.98
N ASN A 257 18.51 8.25 -7.18
CA ASN A 257 18.01 6.88 -7.36
C ASN A 257 19.09 5.84 -7.73
N ALA A 258 20.37 6.21 -7.78
CA ALA A 258 21.48 5.25 -7.98
C ALA A 258 22.76 5.65 -7.23
N PRO A 259 23.46 4.72 -6.55
CA PRO A 259 24.74 5.03 -5.93
C PRO A 259 25.86 5.06 -6.97
N THR A 260 26.59 6.18 -7.03
CA THR A 260 27.99 6.16 -7.50
C THR A 260 28.85 6.13 -6.23
N SER A 261 29.39 4.96 -5.88
CA SER A 261 30.39 4.76 -4.80
C SER A 261 29.89 4.68 -3.33
N THR A 262 30.02 3.47 -2.76
CA THR A 262 30.49 3.07 -1.40
C THR A 262 30.14 3.86 -0.11
N ALA A 263 29.16 4.75 -0.07
CA ALA A 263 28.62 5.28 1.19
C ALA A 263 27.13 4.92 1.33
N LEU A 264 26.83 3.70 1.81
CA LEU A 264 25.48 3.16 1.95
C LEU A 264 24.77 3.54 3.26
N GLU A 265 25.43 4.28 4.16
CA GLU A 265 24.82 4.75 5.40
C GLU A 265 24.25 6.16 5.20
N GLY A 266 22.92 6.29 5.21
CA GLY A 266 22.22 7.59 5.28
C GLY A 266 21.51 8.08 4.01
N TYR A 267 21.46 7.30 2.92
CA TYR A 267 20.71 7.68 1.72
C TYR A 267 19.27 7.15 1.75
N THR A 268 18.31 8.02 2.03
CA THR A 268 16.89 7.71 1.87
C THR A 268 16.47 7.84 0.40
N ARG A 269 15.92 6.77 -0.17
CA ARG A 269 15.43 6.78 -1.56
C ARG A 269 13.98 7.26 -1.62
N VAL A 270 13.63 8.05 -2.62
CA VAL A 270 12.30 8.66 -2.74
C VAL A 270 11.45 7.91 -3.76
N TYR A 271 10.28 7.46 -3.34
CA TYR A 271 9.35 6.69 -4.13
C TYR A 271 7.94 7.28 -4.07
N ARG A 272 7.17 7.04 -5.11
CA ARG A 272 5.74 7.33 -5.18
C ARG A 272 4.97 6.00 -5.20
N ARG A 273 3.90 5.91 -4.41
CA ARG A 273 2.95 4.80 -4.51
C ARG A 273 2.13 4.93 -5.80
N ILE A 274 1.95 3.81 -6.48
CA ILE A 274 1.09 3.71 -7.68
C ILE A 274 0.13 2.52 -7.63
N GLY A 275 0.12 1.74 -6.55
CA GLY A 275 -0.77 0.60 -6.43
C GLY A 275 -0.51 -0.27 -5.21
N TYR A 276 -1.17 -1.43 -5.26
CA TYR A 276 -1.14 -2.49 -4.27
C TYR A 276 -0.91 -3.83 -4.96
N CYS A 277 -0.17 -4.72 -4.32
CA CYS A 277 0.03 -6.09 -4.79
C CYS A 277 -0.07 -7.08 -3.62
N SER A 278 -0.89 -8.11 -3.77
CA SER A 278 -0.92 -9.26 -2.89
C SER A 278 -0.23 -10.45 -3.54
N ILE A 279 0.78 -11.00 -2.88
CA ILE A 279 1.58 -12.12 -3.37
C ILE A 279 1.29 -13.35 -2.51
N GLN A 280 0.71 -14.39 -3.10
CA GLN A 280 0.52 -15.66 -2.41
C GLN A 280 1.88 -16.36 -2.22
N ARG A 281 2.18 -16.75 -0.98
CA ARG A 281 3.36 -17.55 -0.67
C ARG A 281 3.14 -18.98 -1.16
N SER A 282 4.04 -19.46 -2.01
CA SER A 282 4.04 -20.81 -2.57
C SER A 282 5.47 -21.18 -2.96
N GLU A 283 5.73 -22.44 -3.32
CA GLU A 283 7.05 -22.87 -3.81
C GLU A 283 7.57 -22.00 -4.96
N HIS A 284 6.67 -21.45 -5.78
CA HIS A 284 7.00 -20.58 -6.93
C HIS A 284 7.43 -19.17 -6.51
N THR A 285 6.97 -18.67 -5.37
CA THR A 285 7.29 -17.32 -4.86
C THR A 285 8.35 -17.32 -3.76
N LEU A 286 8.76 -18.49 -3.26
CA LEU A 286 9.76 -18.59 -2.18
C LEU A 286 11.05 -17.84 -2.52
N LYS A 287 11.61 -18.04 -3.72
CA LYS A 287 12.84 -17.36 -4.15
C LYS A 287 12.69 -15.85 -4.21
N LEU A 288 11.51 -15.37 -4.62
CA LEU A 288 11.19 -13.94 -4.68
C LEU A 288 11.14 -13.31 -3.29
N LEU A 289 10.58 -14.06 -2.34
CA LEU A 289 10.35 -13.63 -0.97
C LEU A 289 11.54 -14.00 -0.05
N ASP A 290 12.58 -14.66 -0.57
CA ASP A 290 13.78 -15.04 0.19
C ASP A 290 14.49 -13.83 0.84
N PRO A 291 14.57 -12.64 0.20
CA PRO A 291 15.11 -11.44 0.86
C PRO A 291 14.32 -11.03 2.10
N LEU A 292 13.04 -11.40 2.17
CA LEU A 292 12.17 -11.18 3.32
C LEU A 292 12.27 -12.32 4.33
N ARG A 293 13.29 -13.18 4.32
CA ARG A 293 13.40 -14.23 5.34
C ARG A 293 14.01 -13.71 6.62
N LYS A 294 13.31 -13.93 7.74
CA LYS A 294 13.87 -13.77 9.08
C LYS A 294 14.94 -14.84 9.31
N ARG A 295 16.15 -14.41 9.61
CA ARG A 295 17.25 -15.26 10.07
C ARG A 295 16.88 -15.86 11.43
N ALA A 296 17.58 -16.93 11.80
CA ALA A 296 17.36 -17.66 13.04
C ALA A 296 17.58 -16.82 14.32
N ASP A 297 18.27 -15.68 14.21
CA ASP A 297 18.49 -14.70 15.28
C ASP A 297 17.37 -13.65 15.40
N GLY A 298 16.30 -13.77 14.59
CA GLY A 298 15.19 -12.83 14.57
C GLY A 298 15.41 -11.59 13.71
N GLN A 299 16.56 -11.47 13.03
CA GLN A 299 16.85 -10.37 12.11
C GLN A 299 16.41 -10.72 10.68
N TRP A 300 15.79 -9.79 9.95
CA TRP A 300 15.50 -10.00 8.53
C TRP A 300 16.79 -10.08 7.68
N GLY A 301 16.77 -10.91 6.63
CA GLY A 301 17.86 -11.09 5.69
C GLY A 301 18.24 -9.82 4.90
N ASN A 302 19.50 -9.76 4.49
CA ASN A 302 20.26 -8.70 3.83
C ASN A 302 19.49 -7.46 3.29
N ILE A 303 19.84 -6.31 3.87
CA ILE A 303 19.70 -4.92 3.39
C ILE A 303 18.26 -4.37 3.43
N ARG A 304 17.83 -3.95 4.64
CA ARG A 304 16.75 -2.97 4.75
C ARG A 304 17.32 -1.58 4.44
N THR A 305 16.62 -0.84 3.58
CA THR A 305 16.95 0.55 3.23
C THR A 305 15.85 1.47 3.73
N GLU A 306 16.18 2.74 3.93
CA GLU A 306 15.18 3.76 4.21
C GLU A 306 14.55 4.25 2.90
N ILE A 307 13.22 4.22 2.89
CA ILE A 307 12.36 4.46 1.73
C ILE A 307 11.41 5.58 2.13
N LYS A 308 11.48 6.71 1.45
CA LYS A 308 10.58 7.84 1.64
C LYS A 308 9.48 7.81 0.60
N LEU A 309 8.25 7.61 1.04
CA LEU A 309 7.05 7.78 0.24
C LEU A 309 6.58 9.24 0.32
N VAL A 310 6.28 9.84 -0.83
CA VAL A 310 5.79 11.23 -0.98
C VAL A 310 4.41 11.30 -1.58
#